data_AF-A0A970ZKQ1-F1
#
_entry.id   AF-A0A970ZKQ1-F1
#
_cell.length_a   1.000
_cell.length_b   1.000
_cell.length_c   1.000
_cell.angle_alpha   90.00
_cell.angle_beta   90.00
_cell.angle_gamma   90.00
#
_symmetry.space_group_name_H-M   'P 1'
#
loop_
_entity.id
_entity.type
_entity.pdbx_description
1 polymer ?
#
loop_
_entity_poly.entity_id
_entity_poly.type
_entity_poly.pdbx_seq_one_letter_code
_entity_poly.pdbx_strand_id
1 'polypeptide(L)'
;MDTRKLIPCLAVMLLLAMASGASAVTIETHFIGGRGPSNAVGGGNLNDIVRAAAHMWEAAYADPVTLTIYYGWGPSTDAGTHTLLTQGYSPNREVSGLIIFDNSGSTRFYLDPTPYTNEEYRGRTDEYQDLGGGLMNVARIFRTPTDEAAANLDLFSVALHEIGHALGMSTANLSFTNQCARGLLIISRRLPFSGAEIPISYNNFGIVSHFDALEITYGSVMTGINAGERRVLSGLDIIANAQLSGFTIANLNAQQPYPADVLSETNTRLQIGLTAPVPAMPNSQIIRKKADIQNRQFRMRLFTR
;
A
#
# COMPACT_ATOMS: atom_id res chain seq x y z
N MET A 1 -52.68 4.53 28.39
CA MET A 1 -51.54 4.37 27.46
C MET A 1 -50.37 3.83 28.24
N ASP A 2 -49.88 2.66 27.85
CA ASP A 2 -48.89 1.87 28.60
C ASP A 2 -47.48 2.39 28.34
N THR A 3 -46.91 3.10 29.33
CA THR A 3 -45.59 3.76 29.24
C THR A 3 -44.42 2.78 29.15
N ARG A 4 -44.67 1.48 29.30
CA ARG A 4 -43.65 0.42 29.26
C ARG A 4 -43.22 0.03 27.83
N LYS A 5 -43.91 0.53 26.80
CA LYS A 5 -43.59 0.26 25.39
C LYS A 5 -42.83 1.39 24.66
N LEU A 6 -42.61 2.53 25.32
CA LEU A 6 -41.93 3.70 24.73
C LEU A 6 -40.41 3.70 24.95
N ILE A 7 -39.92 2.92 25.91
CA ILE A 7 -38.49 2.84 26.26
C ILE A 7 -37.62 2.09 25.21
N PRO A 8 -38.08 1.03 24.52
CA PRO A 8 -37.24 0.34 23.54
C PRO A 8 -37.02 1.16 22.25
N CYS A 9 -38.01 1.95 21.82
CA CYS A 9 -37.92 2.70 20.57
C CYS A 9 -36.99 3.92 20.68
N LEU A 10 -36.89 4.54 21.86
CA LEU A 10 -35.99 5.68 22.08
C LEU A 10 -34.52 5.22 22.18
N ALA A 11 -34.27 4.04 22.76
CA ALA A 11 -32.94 3.45 22.82
C ALA A 11 -32.41 3.00 21.43
N VAL A 12 -33.29 2.48 20.56
CA VAL A 12 -32.92 2.10 19.19
C VAL A 12 -32.67 3.33 18.31
N MET A 13 -33.47 4.41 18.44
CA MET A 13 -33.21 5.65 17.68
C MET A 13 -31.94 6.39 18.13
N LEU A 14 -31.53 6.29 19.40
CA LEU A 14 -30.28 6.89 19.88
C LEU A 14 -29.03 6.11 19.42
N LEU A 15 -29.15 4.80 19.19
CA LEU A 15 -28.07 3.94 18.64
C LEU A 15 -27.84 4.15 17.13
N LEU A 16 -28.87 4.58 16.38
CA LEU A 16 -28.77 4.89 14.95
C LEU A 16 -28.20 6.29 14.64
N ALA A 17 -28.14 7.19 15.63
CA ALA A 17 -27.60 8.54 15.47
C ALA A 17 -26.09 8.66 15.77
N MET A 18 -25.43 7.57 16.17
CA MET A 18 -23.99 7.53 16.48
C MET A 18 -23.15 6.89 15.36
N ALA A 19 -23.74 6.61 14.20
CA ALA A 19 -22.99 6.32 12.98
C ALA A 19 -22.43 7.63 12.38
N SER A 20 -21.68 8.40 13.17
CA SER A 20 -20.73 9.34 12.58
C SER A 20 -19.76 8.47 11.78
N GLY A 21 -19.76 8.62 10.46
CA GLY A 21 -18.86 7.89 9.57
C GLY A 21 -17.46 7.92 10.15
N ALA A 22 -16.86 6.74 10.32
CA ALA A 22 -15.46 6.64 10.72
C ALA A 22 -14.67 7.46 9.68
N SER A 23 -14.14 8.60 10.09
CA SER A 23 -13.37 9.47 9.21
C SER A 23 -12.06 8.78 8.92
N ALA A 24 -11.90 8.27 7.71
CA ALA A 24 -10.69 7.64 7.23
C ALA A 24 -9.58 8.67 6.97
N VAL A 25 -8.36 8.17 6.74
CA VAL A 25 -7.33 8.98 6.08
C VAL A 25 -7.92 9.52 4.78
N THR A 26 -7.67 10.80 4.50
CA THR A 26 -8.03 11.45 3.25
C THR A 26 -6.75 11.83 2.51
N ILE A 27 -6.61 11.41 1.27
CA ILE A 27 -5.47 11.71 0.40
C ILE A 27 -5.96 12.66 -0.70
N GLU A 28 -5.68 13.95 -0.52
CA GLU A 28 -6.00 14.98 -1.49
C GLU A 28 -4.95 15.00 -2.59
N THR A 29 -5.32 14.61 -3.81
CA THR A 29 -4.39 14.51 -4.94
C THR A 29 -4.53 15.69 -5.90
N HIS A 30 -3.42 16.35 -6.24
CA HIS A 30 -3.37 17.53 -7.10
C HIS A 30 -2.41 17.32 -8.28
N PHE A 31 -2.96 17.19 -9.49
CA PHE A 31 -2.15 17.06 -10.69
C PHE A 31 -1.48 18.40 -11.03
N ILE A 32 -0.15 18.42 -11.12
CA ILE A 32 0.65 19.63 -11.39
C ILE A 32 1.10 19.73 -12.85
N GLY A 33 0.75 18.76 -13.70
CA GLY A 33 1.04 18.79 -15.13
C GLY A 33 2.17 17.85 -15.57
N GLY A 34 2.75 18.19 -16.73
CA GLY A 34 3.70 17.37 -17.46
C GLY A 34 3.02 16.46 -18.50
N ARG A 35 3.84 15.87 -19.38
CA ARG A 35 3.40 14.95 -20.44
C ARG A 35 3.91 13.55 -20.12
N GLY A 36 3.04 12.54 -20.18
CA GLY A 36 3.44 11.14 -20.04
C GLY A 36 4.42 10.72 -21.14
N PRO A 37 5.22 9.67 -20.90
CA PRO A 37 6.23 9.25 -21.86
C PRO A 37 5.57 8.68 -23.12
N SER A 38 6.22 8.86 -24.28
CA SER A 38 5.66 8.43 -25.57
C SER A 38 5.63 6.91 -25.78
N ASN A 39 6.32 6.15 -24.92
CA ASN A 39 6.43 4.69 -24.97
C ASN A 39 5.44 3.99 -24.02
N ALA A 40 4.56 4.74 -23.36
CA ALA A 40 3.54 4.22 -22.45
C ALA A 40 2.37 3.59 -23.23
N VAL A 41 1.74 2.58 -22.65
CA VAL A 41 0.67 1.76 -23.26
C VAL A 41 -0.52 1.58 -22.30
N GLY A 42 -1.59 0.87 -22.70
CA GLY A 42 -2.76 0.55 -21.86
C GLY A 42 -3.96 1.49 -22.03
N GLY A 43 -3.71 2.76 -22.42
CA GLY A 43 -4.77 3.72 -22.72
C GLY A 43 -5.44 4.37 -21.50
N GLY A 44 -5.04 4.03 -20.27
CA GLY A 44 -5.41 4.72 -19.05
C GLY A 44 -4.74 6.08 -18.89
N ASN A 45 -5.04 6.78 -17.79
CA ASN A 45 -4.46 8.09 -17.49
C ASN A 45 -3.97 8.20 -16.04
N LEU A 46 -2.99 9.08 -15.82
CA LEU A 46 -2.33 9.22 -14.52
C LEU A 46 -3.29 9.63 -13.40
N ASN A 47 -4.28 10.48 -13.68
CA ASN A 47 -5.17 11.01 -12.66
C ASN A 47 -6.07 9.92 -12.05
N ASP A 48 -6.59 9.03 -12.88
CA ASP A 48 -7.45 7.94 -12.39
C ASP A 48 -6.64 6.86 -11.68
N ILE A 49 -5.42 6.59 -12.15
CA ILE A 49 -4.50 5.64 -11.53
C ILE A 49 -4.04 6.11 -10.14
N VAL A 50 -3.60 7.37 -10.03
CA VAL A 50 -3.19 7.95 -8.73
C VAL A 50 -4.38 8.02 -7.77
N ARG A 51 -5.58 8.35 -8.25
CA ARG A 51 -6.79 8.35 -7.43
C ARG A 51 -7.15 6.96 -6.93
N ALA A 52 -7.07 5.94 -7.78
CA ALA A 52 -7.30 4.56 -7.37
C ALA A 52 -6.28 4.10 -6.32
N ALA A 53 -5.00 4.46 -6.49
CA ALA A 53 -3.95 4.12 -5.53
C ALA A 53 -4.15 4.84 -4.18
N ALA A 54 -4.55 6.11 -4.22
CA ALA A 54 -4.92 6.88 -3.04
C ALA A 54 -6.09 6.23 -2.29
N HIS A 55 -7.19 5.90 -2.98
CA HIS A 55 -8.34 5.23 -2.36
C HIS A 55 -7.96 3.92 -1.67
N MET A 56 -7.05 3.12 -2.24
CA MET A 56 -6.60 1.88 -1.60
C MET A 56 -5.88 2.14 -0.26
N TRP A 57 -5.08 3.20 -0.18
CA TRP A 57 -4.43 3.62 1.06
C TRP A 57 -5.41 4.24 2.07
N GLU A 58 -6.39 5.03 1.62
CA GLU A 58 -7.44 5.58 2.48
C GLU A 58 -8.25 4.47 3.15
N ALA A 59 -8.58 3.39 2.42
CA ALA A 59 -9.26 2.23 2.98
C ALA A 59 -8.43 1.43 4.00
N ALA A 60 -7.12 1.68 4.08
CA ALA A 60 -6.24 1.03 5.03
C ALA A 60 -6.35 1.63 6.44
N TYR A 61 -6.82 2.88 6.59
CA TYR A 61 -6.74 3.59 7.87
C TYR A 61 -8.02 4.35 8.21
N ALA A 62 -8.51 4.19 9.44
CA ALA A 62 -9.68 4.91 9.94
C ALA A 62 -9.32 6.16 10.79
N ASP A 63 -8.05 6.56 10.77
CA ASP A 63 -7.57 7.73 11.50
C ASP A 63 -7.89 9.01 10.69
N PRO A 64 -8.51 10.05 11.29
CA PRO A 64 -9.01 11.23 10.57
C PRO A 64 -7.89 12.22 10.27
N VAL A 65 -7.02 11.88 9.33
CA VAL A 65 -5.94 12.78 8.89
C VAL A 65 -6.00 13.03 7.40
N THR A 66 -5.49 14.18 6.99
CA THR A 66 -5.37 14.55 5.58
C THR A 66 -3.89 14.54 5.18
N LEU A 67 -3.61 13.91 4.03
CA LEU A 67 -2.33 13.97 3.32
C LEU A 67 -2.57 14.64 1.97
N THR A 68 -1.83 15.71 1.68
CA THR A 68 -1.90 16.38 0.37
C THR A 68 -0.77 15.90 -0.54
N ILE A 69 -1.09 15.35 -1.70
CA ILE A 69 -0.12 14.86 -2.68
C ILE A 69 -0.21 15.68 -3.96
N TYR A 70 0.87 16.39 -4.29
CA TYR A 70 1.07 16.94 -5.62
C TYR A 70 1.69 15.87 -6.51
N TYR A 71 1.19 15.70 -7.73
CA TYR A 71 1.75 14.68 -8.62
C TYR A 71 1.76 15.11 -10.08
N GLY A 72 2.73 14.61 -10.83
CA GLY A 72 2.85 14.92 -12.25
C GLY A 72 3.85 14.06 -12.98
N TRP A 73 4.04 14.39 -14.25
CA TRP A 73 5.07 13.78 -15.10
C TRP A 73 6.33 14.64 -15.12
N GLY A 74 7.49 14.00 -15.04
CA GLY A 74 8.78 14.67 -15.16
C GLY A 74 9.91 13.66 -15.30
N PRO A 75 11.10 14.08 -15.73
CA PRO A 75 12.24 13.17 -15.82
C PRO A 75 12.63 12.70 -14.41
N SER A 76 12.75 11.38 -14.24
CA SER A 76 13.27 10.77 -13.01
C SER A 76 14.30 9.69 -13.33
N THR A 77 15.16 9.36 -12.36
CA THR A 77 16.09 8.23 -12.44
C THR A 77 15.41 6.89 -12.18
N ASP A 78 14.24 6.92 -11.53
CA ASP A 78 13.43 5.77 -11.17
C ASP A 78 12.04 5.88 -11.81
N ALA A 79 11.22 4.83 -11.72
CA ALA A 79 9.86 4.85 -12.28
C ALA A 79 8.97 5.94 -11.66
N GLY A 80 9.20 6.25 -10.39
CA GLY A 80 8.56 7.31 -9.64
C GLY A 80 9.54 7.86 -8.60
N THR A 81 9.28 9.07 -8.13
CA THR A 81 10.04 9.65 -7.02
C THR A 81 9.15 10.50 -6.16
N HIS A 82 9.12 10.16 -4.88
CA HIS A 82 8.55 10.97 -3.82
C HIS A 82 9.56 12.02 -3.31
N THR A 83 9.02 13.19 -2.94
CA THR A 83 9.72 14.23 -2.18
C THR A 83 8.80 14.72 -1.06
N LEU A 84 9.28 14.65 0.18
CA LEU A 84 8.59 15.25 1.33
C LEU A 84 8.57 16.78 1.18
N LEU A 85 7.40 17.39 1.24
CA LEU A 85 7.25 18.86 1.23
C LEU A 85 7.05 19.41 2.64
N THR A 86 6.09 18.86 3.38
CA THR A 86 5.82 19.25 4.77
C THR A 86 5.54 18.05 5.64
N GLN A 87 6.03 18.07 6.88
CA GLN A 87 5.71 17.09 7.92
C GLN A 87 5.39 17.81 9.24
N GLY A 88 4.68 17.14 10.14
CA GLY A 88 4.28 17.69 11.43
C GLY A 88 3.44 16.73 12.26
N TYR A 89 2.71 17.27 13.23
CA TYR A 89 1.90 16.54 14.22
C TYR A 89 2.71 15.76 15.27
N SER A 90 1.99 15.23 16.27
CA SER A 90 2.53 14.35 17.31
C SER A 90 1.58 13.15 17.47
N PRO A 91 1.95 11.94 16.99
CA PRO A 91 3.25 11.57 16.39
C PRO A 91 3.48 12.24 15.02
N ASN A 92 4.77 12.47 14.70
CA ASN A 92 5.20 13.10 13.46
C ASN A 92 4.82 12.25 12.25
N ARG A 93 4.27 12.90 11.22
CA ARG A 93 3.88 12.29 9.95
C ARG A 93 4.09 13.29 8.81
N GLU A 94 4.22 12.77 7.59
CA GLU A 94 4.11 13.62 6.41
C GLU A 94 2.70 14.19 6.28
N VAL A 95 2.62 15.44 5.83
CA VAL A 95 1.38 16.21 5.66
C VAL A 95 1.20 16.59 4.20
N SER A 96 2.30 16.82 3.50
CA SER A 96 2.28 16.95 2.05
C SER A 96 3.55 16.43 1.39
N GLY A 97 3.39 15.91 0.18
CA GLY A 97 4.45 15.37 -0.65
C GLY A 97 4.27 15.69 -2.13
N LEU A 98 5.36 15.57 -2.88
CA LEU A 98 5.40 15.65 -4.33
C LEU A 98 5.77 14.27 -4.89
N ILE A 99 5.03 13.78 -5.89
CA ILE A 99 5.35 12.55 -6.63
C ILE A 99 5.57 12.90 -8.10
N ILE A 100 6.75 12.60 -8.62
CA ILE A 100 7.07 12.73 -10.05
C ILE A 100 7.20 11.34 -10.64
N PHE A 101 6.35 11.03 -11.63
CA PHE A 101 6.46 9.81 -12.42
C PHE A 101 7.35 10.05 -13.64
N ASP A 102 8.25 9.10 -13.94
CA ASP A 102 9.19 9.26 -15.05
C ASP A 102 8.47 9.43 -16.38
N ASN A 103 8.93 10.40 -17.16
CA ASN A 103 8.51 10.57 -18.53
C ASN A 103 9.65 10.59 -19.55
N SER A 104 10.87 10.23 -19.14
CA SER A 104 12.05 10.19 -20.01
C SER A 104 11.95 9.12 -21.11
N GLY A 105 11.09 8.12 -20.90
CA GLY A 105 10.98 6.94 -21.76
C GLY A 105 11.94 5.80 -21.38
N SER A 106 12.64 5.94 -20.25
CA SER A 106 13.48 4.87 -19.68
C SER A 106 12.61 3.72 -19.17
N THR A 107 11.50 4.05 -18.51
CA THR A 107 10.50 3.08 -18.09
C THR A 107 9.38 2.98 -19.13
N ARG A 108 8.95 1.75 -19.43
CA ARG A 108 7.75 1.51 -20.24
C ARG A 108 6.59 1.20 -19.31
N PHE A 109 5.67 2.15 -19.16
CA PHE A 109 4.52 2.00 -18.27
C PHE A 109 3.33 1.35 -18.97
N TYR A 110 2.63 0.50 -18.22
CA TYR A 110 1.25 0.16 -18.46
C TYR A 110 0.36 1.13 -17.68
N LEU A 111 -0.43 1.93 -18.41
CA LEU A 111 -1.46 2.80 -17.86
C LEU A 111 -2.77 2.04 -17.94
N ASP A 112 -3.12 1.38 -16.85
CA ASP A 112 -4.37 0.65 -16.74
C ASP A 112 -5.57 1.61 -16.87
N PRO A 113 -6.48 1.40 -17.85
CA PRO A 113 -7.71 2.18 -17.96
C PRO A 113 -8.74 1.84 -16.87
N THR A 114 -8.52 0.75 -16.13
CA THR A 114 -9.42 0.13 -15.15
C THR A 114 -8.70 -0.18 -13.82
N PRO A 115 -8.01 0.81 -13.19
CA PRO A 115 -7.10 0.57 -12.05
C PRO A 115 -7.76 0.06 -10.75
N TYR A 116 -9.10 0.07 -10.70
CA TYR A 116 -9.88 -0.49 -9.59
C TYR A 116 -10.09 -2.00 -9.69
N THR A 117 -9.89 -2.55 -10.89
CA THR A 117 -10.03 -3.97 -11.18
C THR A 117 -8.65 -4.55 -11.52
N ASN A 118 -8.56 -5.85 -11.76
CA ASN A 118 -7.29 -6.54 -12.05
C ASN A 118 -7.49 -7.54 -13.21
N GLU A 119 -8.39 -7.21 -14.13
CA GLU A 119 -8.84 -8.06 -15.23
C GLU A 119 -7.75 -8.45 -16.22
N GLU A 120 -6.70 -7.64 -16.30
CA GLU A 120 -5.52 -7.86 -17.13
C GLU A 120 -4.58 -8.90 -16.50
N TYR A 121 -4.80 -9.31 -15.25
CA TYR A 121 -4.01 -10.32 -14.55
C TYR A 121 -4.85 -11.54 -14.17
N ARG A 122 -4.52 -12.71 -14.72
CA ARG A 122 -5.31 -13.94 -14.54
C ARG A 122 -5.00 -14.74 -13.28
N GLY A 123 -3.97 -14.37 -12.53
CA GLY A 123 -3.55 -15.08 -11.33
C GLY A 123 -3.26 -14.13 -10.17
N ARG A 124 -3.47 -14.60 -8.95
CA ARG A 124 -3.07 -13.90 -7.73
C ARG A 124 -2.26 -14.83 -6.82
N THR A 125 -1.18 -14.30 -6.26
CA THR A 125 -0.36 -14.96 -5.24
C THR A 125 -0.27 -14.05 -4.03
N ASP A 126 -0.54 -14.61 -2.86
CA ASP A 126 -0.34 -13.94 -1.58
C ASP A 126 0.80 -14.64 -0.85
N GLU A 127 1.80 -13.87 -0.42
CA GLU A 127 2.94 -14.40 0.33
C GLU A 127 2.81 -14.05 1.82
N TYR A 128 3.33 -14.92 2.67
CA TYR A 128 3.25 -14.78 4.12
C TYR A 128 4.59 -15.07 4.78
N GLN A 129 4.94 -14.29 5.79
CA GLN A 129 6.17 -14.45 6.56
C GLN A 129 5.95 -14.09 8.03
N ASP A 130 6.58 -14.85 8.93
CA ASP A 130 6.64 -14.51 10.35
C ASP A 130 7.92 -13.73 10.63
N LEU A 131 7.77 -12.44 10.93
CA LEU A 131 8.84 -11.50 11.24
C LEU A 131 9.04 -11.34 12.76
N GLY A 132 8.58 -12.29 13.57
CA GLY A 132 8.69 -12.30 15.02
C GLY A 132 7.42 -11.89 15.76
N GLY A 133 6.46 -11.27 15.07
CA GLY A 133 5.14 -10.88 15.61
C GLY A 133 4.00 -11.82 15.23
N GLY A 134 4.29 -12.94 14.55
CA GLY A 134 3.29 -13.85 13.98
C GLY A 134 3.26 -13.82 12.45
N LEU A 135 2.52 -14.75 11.85
CA LEU A 135 2.42 -14.89 10.40
C LEU A 135 1.64 -13.73 9.78
N MET A 136 2.30 -12.90 8.97
CA MET A 136 1.73 -11.73 8.32
C MET A 136 1.76 -11.88 6.79
N ASN A 137 0.75 -11.32 6.11
CA ASN A 137 0.80 -11.19 4.66
C ASN A 137 1.83 -10.12 4.25
N VAL A 138 2.85 -10.51 3.50
CA VAL A 138 3.96 -9.63 3.09
C VAL A 138 3.96 -9.28 1.61
N ALA A 139 3.12 -9.93 0.81
CA ALA A 139 2.91 -9.58 -0.59
C ALA A 139 1.52 -9.98 -1.07
N ARG A 140 0.98 -9.19 -2.01
CA ARG A 140 -0.19 -9.53 -2.82
C ARG A 140 0.13 -9.18 -4.26
N ILE A 141 0.29 -10.19 -5.09
CA ILE A 141 0.84 -10.06 -6.45
C ILE A 141 -0.16 -10.65 -7.43
N PHE A 142 -0.61 -9.81 -8.35
CA PHE A 142 -1.33 -10.21 -9.54
C PHE A 142 -0.33 -10.55 -10.66
N ARG A 143 -0.49 -11.74 -11.22
CA ARG A 143 0.43 -12.40 -12.18
C ARG A 143 -0.35 -12.89 -13.39
N THR A 144 0.40 -13.43 -14.35
CA THR A 144 -0.15 -13.91 -15.64
C THR A 144 -0.87 -12.76 -16.37
N PRO A 145 -0.11 -11.69 -16.69
CA PRO A 145 -0.65 -10.54 -17.40
C PRO A 145 -1.09 -10.91 -18.81
N THR A 146 -2.07 -10.18 -19.33
CA THR A 146 -2.51 -10.25 -20.73
C THR A 146 -2.10 -8.99 -21.49
N ASP A 147 -2.01 -9.13 -22.81
CA ASP A 147 -1.84 -8.01 -23.74
C ASP A 147 -0.68 -7.07 -23.36
N GLU A 148 -0.95 -5.77 -23.31
CA GLU A 148 0.06 -4.74 -23.05
C GLU A 148 0.59 -4.76 -21.61
N ALA A 149 -0.13 -5.33 -20.64
CA ALA A 149 0.37 -5.42 -19.26
C ALA A 149 1.59 -6.36 -19.14
N ALA A 150 1.79 -7.28 -20.08
CA ALA A 150 2.78 -8.35 -19.95
C ALA A 150 4.25 -7.93 -20.01
N ALA A 151 4.55 -6.84 -20.69
CA ALA A 151 5.93 -6.38 -20.91
C ALA A 151 6.22 -5.01 -20.30
N ASN A 152 5.27 -4.45 -19.55
CA ASN A 152 5.33 -3.07 -19.08
C ASN A 152 5.17 -3.01 -17.55
N LEU A 153 5.72 -1.97 -16.95
CA LEU A 153 5.63 -1.72 -15.52
C LEU A 153 4.25 -1.15 -15.17
N ASP A 154 3.55 -1.79 -14.24
CA ASP A 154 2.21 -1.36 -13.83
C ASP A 154 2.28 -0.03 -13.07
N LEU A 155 1.76 1.04 -13.67
CA LEU A 155 1.83 2.38 -13.09
C LEU A 155 0.97 2.49 -11.81
N PHE A 156 -0.09 1.70 -11.68
CA PHE A 156 -0.90 1.63 -10.47
C PHE A 156 -0.09 1.13 -9.28
N SER A 157 0.68 0.05 -9.45
CA SER A 157 1.62 -0.44 -8.45
C SER A 157 2.66 0.62 -8.07
N VAL A 158 3.20 1.35 -9.06
CA VAL A 158 4.16 2.43 -8.81
C VAL A 158 3.51 3.56 -8.01
N ALA A 159 2.28 3.96 -8.34
CA ALA A 159 1.56 4.96 -7.57
C ALA A 159 1.32 4.51 -6.11
N LEU A 160 0.98 3.24 -5.87
CA LEU A 160 0.87 2.71 -4.50
C LEU A 160 2.19 2.81 -3.73
N HIS A 161 3.32 2.52 -4.40
CA HIS A 161 4.67 2.63 -3.81
C HIS A 161 4.99 4.06 -3.40
N GLU A 162 4.83 5.01 -4.32
CA GLU A 162 5.15 6.42 -4.05
C GLU A 162 4.23 7.05 -2.99
N ILE A 163 2.94 6.68 -2.97
CA ILE A 163 2.04 7.09 -1.89
C ILE A 163 2.45 6.45 -0.55
N GLY A 164 2.98 5.22 -0.57
CA GLY A 164 3.56 4.57 0.60
C GLY A 164 4.74 5.34 1.19
N HIS A 165 5.58 5.96 0.34
CA HIS A 165 6.59 6.91 0.79
C HIS A 165 5.96 8.16 1.42
N ALA A 166 4.97 8.76 0.73
CA ALA A 166 4.26 9.95 1.19
C ALA A 166 3.45 9.77 2.48
N LEU A 167 3.09 8.53 2.84
CA LEU A 167 2.43 8.25 4.11
C LEU A 167 3.42 8.23 5.28
N GLY A 168 4.68 7.89 5.06
CA GLY A 168 5.69 7.99 6.10
C GLY A 168 6.95 7.16 5.88
N MET A 169 6.97 6.24 4.93
CA MET A 169 8.15 5.43 4.65
C MET A 169 9.13 6.19 3.77
N SER A 170 9.77 7.24 4.29
CA SER A 170 10.58 8.19 3.53
C SER A 170 11.80 8.60 4.35
N THR A 171 12.99 8.65 3.73
CA THR A 171 14.24 9.01 4.42
C THR A 171 14.28 10.47 4.87
N ALA A 172 13.36 11.32 4.39
CA ALA A 172 13.18 12.69 4.85
C ALA A 172 12.20 12.80 6.04
N ASN A 173 11.37 11.79 6.29
CA ASN A 173 10.43 11.78 7.40
C ASN A 173 11.15 11.49 8.72
N LEU A 174 11.03 12.40 9.69
CA LEU A 174 11.65 12.27 11.02
C LEU A 174 11.21 11.00 11.75
N SER A 175 9.97 10.57 11.55
CA SER A 175 9.47 9.34 12.18
C SER A 175 10.20 8.12 11.63
N PHE A 176 10.39 8.04 10.31
CA PHE A 176 11.16 6.97 9.67
C PHE A 176 12.62 6.98 10.11
N THR A 177 13.30 8.14 10.04
CA THR A 177 14.72 8.21 10.42
C THR A 177 14.96 7.77 11.86
N ASN A 178 14.05 8.12 12.77
CA ASN A 178 14.15 7.75 14.19
C ASN A 178 13.84 6.26 14.43
N GLN A 179 12.78 5.74 13.81
CA GLN A 179 12.32 4.38 14.07
C GLN A 179 13.14 3.32 13.33
N CYS A 180 13.67 3.66 12.15
CA CYS A 180 14.41 2.73 11.30
C CYS A 180 15.94 2.85 11.45
N ALA A 181 16.46 3.71 12.33
CA ALA A 181 17.89 4.04 12.47
C ALA A 181 18.84 2.83 12.63
N ARG A 182 18.30 1.66 12.98
CA ARG A 182 19.04 0.41 13.19
C ARG A 182 18.86 -0.61 12.06
N GLY A 183 18.30 -0.19 10.93
CA GLY A 183 17.97 -1.08 9.80
C GLY A 183 16.74 -1.97 10.04
N LEU A 184 15.98 -1.70 11.10
CA LEU A 184 14.77 -2.44 11.46
C LEU A 184 13.66 -1.45 11.83
N LEU A 185 12.44 -1.71 11.38
CA LEU A 185 11.23 -1.10 11.91
C LEU A 185 10.56 -2.09 12.87
N ILE A 186 10.36 -1.70 14.12
CA ILE A 186 9.77 -2.57 15.14
C ILE A 186 8.30 -2.17 15.35
N ILE A 187 7.38 -3.12 15.15
CA ILE A 187 5.95 -2.87 15.35
C ILE A 187 5.63 -2.82 16.84
N SER A 188 5.02 -1.71 17.28
CA SER A 188 4.72 -1.45 18.68
C SER A 188 3.45 -2.20 19.16
N ARG A 189 3.27 -2.26 20.49
CA ARG A 189 2.16 -2.99 21.15
C ARG A 189 0.75 -2.53 20.80
N ARG A 190 0.61 -1.37 20.14
CA ARG A 190 -0.71 -0.80 19.77
C ARG A 190 -1.22 -1.33 18.44
N LEU A 191 -0.37 -2.02 17.68
CA LEU A 191 -0.67 -2.52 16.35
C LEU A 191 -0.69 -4.06 16.35
N PRO A 192 -1.46 -4.69 15.44
CA PRO A 192 -1.29 -6.10 15.12
C PRO A 192 0.16 -6.44 14.81
N PHE A 193 0.58 -7.68 15.05
CA PHE A 193 1.97 -8.13 14.86
C PHE A 193 3.00 -7.39 15.72
N SER A 194 2.58 -6.84 16.88
CA SER A 194 3.48 -6.27 17.89
C SER A 194 4.72 -7.15 18.12
N GLY A 195 5.89 -6.53 18.06
CA GLY A 195 7.18 -7.21 18.19
C GLY A 195 7.74 -7.76 16.88
N ALA A 196 7.02 -7.65 15.76
CA ALA A 196 7.60 -7.91 14.45
C ALA A 196 8.75 -6.94 14.18
N GLU A 197 9.86 -7.48 13.68
CA GLU A 197 11.04 -6.74 13.25
C GLU A 197 11.07 -6.77 11.72
N ILE A 198 10.74 -5.65 11.10
CA ILE A 198 10.70 -5.51 9.64
C ILE A 198 12.08 -5.02 9.16
N PRO A 199 12.80 -5.81 8.36
CA PRO A 199 14.08 -5.41 7.78
C PRO A 199 13.94 -4.26 6.78
N ILE A 200 14.75 -3.23 6.99
CA ILE A 200 14.82 -2.07 6.10
C ILE A 200 16.11 -2.16 5.31
N SER A 201 16.01 -1.94 3.99
CA SER A 201 17.16 -2.03 3.09
C SER A 201 18.18 -0.93 3.37
N TYR A 202 19.43 -1.19 2.98
CA TYR A 202 20.54 -0.27 3.09
C TYR A 202 21.46 -0.37 1.88
N ASN A 203 22.17 0.71 1.59
CA ASN A 203 23.22 0.75 0.58
C ASN A 203 24.47 1.44 1.16
N ASN A 204 25.45 1.75 0.31
CA ASN A 204 26.69 2.41 0.72
C ASN A 204 26.49 3.84 1.30
N PHE A 205 25.30 4.41 1.16
CA PHE A 205 24.91 5.73 1.66
C PHE A 205 24.02 5.65 2.92
N GLY A 206 23.73 4.43 3.40
CA GLY A 206 22.93 4.20 4.62
C GLY A 206 21.60 3.52 4.33
N ILE A 207 20.66 3.69 5.27
CA ILE A 207 19.31 3.14 5.18
C ILE A 207 18.55 3.81 4.04
N VAL A 208 17.87 3.01 3.22
CA VAL A 208 16.93 3.48 2.21
C VAL A 208 15.49 3.22 2.65
N SER A 209 14.54 3.97 2.11
CA SER A 209 13.13 3.90 2.51
C SER A 209 12.36 2.72 1.91
N HIS A 210 12.98 1.54 1.87
CA HIS A 210 12.44 0.31 1.29
C HIS A 210 12.60 -0.86 2.24
N PHE A 211 11.75 -1.89 2.12
CA PHE A 211 12.02 -3.14 2.84
C PHE A 211 13.21 -3.87 2.21
N ASP A 212 13.95 -4.63 3.02
CA ASP A 212 15.06 -5.42 2.50
C ASP A 212 14.55 -6.61 1.67
N ALA A 213 14.72 -6.53 0.35
CA ALA A 213 14.31 -7.56 -0.59
C ALA A 213 15.06 -8.91 -0.44
N LEU A 214 16.16 -8.95 0.34
CA LEU A 214 16.87 -10.19 0.67
C LEU A 214 16.29 -10.87 1.91
N GLU A 215 15.54 -10.14 2.75
CA GLU A 215 14.99 -10.65 4.00
C GLU A 215 13.46 -10.74 3.99
N ILE A 216 12.79 -9.93 3.19
CA ILE A 216 11.34 -9.98 2.96
C ILE A 216 11.03 -10.83 1.74
N THR A 217 10.09 -11.76 1.91
CA THR A 217 9.55 -12.56 0.81
C THR A 217 9.03 -11.64 -0.29
N TYR A 218 9.44 -11.94 -1.53
CA TYR A 218 9.21 -11.13 -2.72
C TYR A 218 7.76 -10.66 -2.87
N GLY A 219 7.57 -9.40 -3.30
CA GLY A 219 6.30 -8.92 -3.83
C GLY A 219 5.57 -7.84 -3.03
N SER A 220 6.14 -7.34 -1.94
CA SER A 220 5.64 -6.11 -1.30
C SER A 220 5.76 -4.93 -2.28
N VAL A 221 4.81 -3.99 -2.23
CA VAL A 221 4.92 -2.76 -3.04
C VAL A 221 6.18 -1.98 -2.66
N MET A 222 6.58 -1.95 -1.38
CA MET A 222 7.73 -1.17 -0.88
C MET A 222 9.12 -1.84 -1.04
N THR A 223 9.25 -2.86 -1.90
CA THR A 223 10.55 -3.51 -2.24
C THR A 223 11.04 -3.19 -3.67
N GLY A 224 10.26 -2.42 -4.44
CA GLY A 224 10.47 -2.18 -5.88
C GLY A 224 9.62 -3.10 -6.74
N ILE A 225 9.15 -2.62 -7.90
CA ILE A 225 8.11 -3.28 -8.71
C ILE A 225 8.70 -3.75 -10.03
N ASN A 226 8.31 -4.93 -10.50
CA ASN A 226 8.76 -5.47 -11.78
C ASN A 226 7.69 -5.34 -12.87
N ALA A 227 8.13 -5.36 -14.13
CA ALA A 227 7.22 -5.43 -15.27
C ALA A 227 6.47 -6.77 -15.32
N GLY A 228 5.25 -6.76 -15.87
CA GLY A 228 4.45 -7.98 -16.04
C GLY A 228 3.76 -8.48 -14.77
N GLU A 229 3.71 -7.67 -13.71
CA GLU A 229 2.97 -7.95 -12.48
C GLU A 229 2.30 -6.67 -11.98
N ARG A 230 1.23 -6.86 -11.20
CA ARG A 230 0.66 -5.81 -10.35
C ARG A 230 0.82 -6.20 -8.90
N ARG A 231 1.36 -5.29 -8.11
CA ARG A 231 1.47 -5.44 -6.66
C ARG A 231 0.49 -4.50 -6.00
N VAL A 232 -0.25 -5.02 -5.03
CA VAL A 232 -1.18 -4.23 -4.21
C VAL A 232 -0.75 -4.27 -2.75
N LEU A 233 -1.30 -3.38 -1.94
CA LEU A 233 -0.94 -3.27 -0.52
C LEU A 233 -1.08 -4.64 0.17
N SER A 234 -0.02 -5.09 0.82
CA SER A 234 -0.02 -6.23 1.72
C SER A 234 -0.23 -5.79 3.17
N GLY A 235 -0.41 -6.75 4.08
CA GLY A 235 -0.42 -6.46 5.52
C GLY A 235 0.87 -5.78 6.00
N LEU A 236 2.01 -6.15 5.42
CA LEU A 236 3.32 -5.55 5.72
C LEU A 236 3.39 -4.07 5.34
N ASP A 237 2.95 -3.72 4.12
CA ASP A 237 2.96 -2.33 3.64
C ASP A 237 2.09 -1.44 4.56
N ILE A 238 0.91 -1.95 4.93
CA ILE A 238 -0.07 -1.24 5.76
C ILE A 238 0.43 -1.08 7.20
N ILE A 239 0.99 -2.14 7.81
CA ILE A 239 1.43 -2.07 9.21
C ILE A 239 2.68 -1.21 9.37
N ALA A 240 3.59 -1.22 8.40
CA ALA A 240 4.78 -0.39 8.41
C ALA A 240 4.42 1.09 8.38
N ASN A 241 3.57 1.51 7.45
CA ASN A 241 3.09 2.89 7.40
C ASN A 241 2.23 3.24 8.62
N ALA A 242 1.44 2.31 9.17
CA ALA A 242 0.73 2.55 10.44
C ALA A 242 1.69 2.89 11.59
N GLN A 243 2.78 2.14 11.72
CA GLN A 243 3.79 2.36 12.75
C GLN A 243 4.55 3.67 12.54
N LEU A 244 4.89 4.00 11.29
CA LEU A 244 5.64 5.21 10.94
C LEU A 244 4.80 6.47 11.10
N SER A 245 3.55 6.46 10.68
CA SER A 245 2.66 7.64 10.72
C SER A 245 1.86 7.71 12.03
N GLY A 246 1.94 6.67 12.86
CA GLY A 246 1.20 6.56 14.11
C GLY A 246 -0.30 6.40 13.93
N PHE A 247 -0.73 5.70 12.88
CA PHE A 247 -2.10 5.25 12.73
C PHE A 247 -2.41 4.16 13.73
N THR A 248 -3.64 4.17 14.26
CA THR A 248 -4.04 3.27 15.34
C THR A 248 -5.06 2.24 14.89
N ILE A 249 -5.77 2.49 13.80
CA ILE A 249 -6.78 1.59 13.25
C ILE A 249 -6.40 1.25 11.81
N ALA A 250 -5.82 0.06 11.63
CA ALA A 250 -5.34 -0.41 10.34
C ALA A 250 -6.16 -1.61 9.82
N ASN A 251 -6.76 -1.46 8.64
CA ASN A 251 -7.38 -2.55 7.89
C ASN A 251 -6.32 -3.25 7.06
N LEU A 252 -5.73 -4.33 7.59
CA LEU A 252 -4.64 -5.06 6.92
C LEU A 252 -5.09 -5.81 5.66
N ASN A 253 -6.39 -5.91 5.44
CA ASN A 253 -7.00 -6.48 4.26
C ASN A 253 -7.61 -5.41 3.37
N ALA A 254 -7.16 -4.15 3.48
CA ALA A 254 -7.51 -3.11 2.53
C ALA A 254 -7.12 -3.58 1.12
N GLN A 255 -8.15 -4.00 0.41
CA GLN A 255 -8.14 -4.39 -0.98
C GLN A 255 -9.26 -3.56 -1.56
N GLN A 256 -8.92 -2.71 -2.53
CA GLN A 256 -9.85 -1.92 -3.34
C GLN A 256 -11.17 -1.56 -2.63
N PRO A 257 -11.30 -0.38 -1.99
CA PRO A 257 -12.64 0.11 -1.70
C PRO A 257 -13.31 0.40 -3.05
N TYR A 258 -14.44 -0.26 -3.34
CA TYR A 258 -15.33 0.24 -4.37
C TYR A 258 -15.97 1.52 -3.81
N PRO A 259 -15.79 2.70 -4.44
CA PRO A 259 -16.70 3.79 -4.20
C PRO A 259 -18.09 3.31 -4.64
N ALA A 260 -19.09 3.39 -3.75
CA ALA A 260 -20.46 2.95 -4.05
C ALA A 260 -21.07 3.71 -5.26
N ASP A 261 -20.51 4.87 -5.57
CA ASP A 261 -20.80 5.78 -6.68
C ASP A 261 -20.20 5.33 -8.03
N VAL A 262 -19.02 4.68 -8.05
CA VAL A 262 -18.42 4.16 -9.29
C VAL A 262 -19.15 2.90 -9.80
N LEU A 263 -19.84 2.19 -8.90
CA LEU A 263 -20.73 1.08 -9.26
C LEU A 263 -22.08 1.55 -9.81
N SER A 264 -22.43 2.84 -9.72
CA SER A 264 -23.76 3.31 -10.17
C SER A 264 -23.86 3.52 -11.69
N GLU A 265 -22.74 3.79 -12.38
CA GLU A 265 -22.73 4.00 -13.84
C GLU A 265 -22.44 2.72 -14.65
N THR A 266 -21.77 1.72 -14.05
CA THR A 266 -21.44 0.44 -14.69
C THR A 266 -22.51 -0.63 -14.50
N ASN A 267 -23.30 -0.58 -13.42
CA ASN A 267 -24.32 -1.60 -13.15
C ASN A 267 -25.59 -1.49 -14.01
N THR A 268 -25.76 -0.45 -14.84
CA THR A 268 -26.90 -0.39 -15.77
C THR A 268 -26.70 -1.23 -17.03
N ARG A 269 -25.51 -1.82 -17.26
CA ARG A 269 -25.21 -2.59 -18.50
C ARG A 269 -24.89 -4.08 -18.32
N LEU A 270 -24.84 -4.61 -17.09
CA LEU A 270 -24.45 -6.00 -16.83
C LEU A 270 -25.42 -6.76 -15.92
N GLN A 271 -26.73 -6.48 -16.03
CA GLN A 271 -27.76 -7.28 -15.38
C GLN A 271 -28.49 -8.20 -16.37
N ILE A 272 -27.74 -9.03 -17.09
CA ILE A 272 -28.24 -10.28 -17.68
C ILE A 272 -27.13 -11.34 -17.57
N GLY A 273 -27.28 -12.31 -16.66
CA GLY A 273 -26.53 -13.57 -16.76
C GLY A 273 -25.93 -14.14 -15.46
N LEU A 274 -26.78 -14.77 -14.65
CA LEU A 274 -26.57 -16.09 -14.01
C LEU A 274 -25.27 -16.42 -13.23
N THR A 275 -25.48 -16.49 -11.91
CA THR A 275 -24.93 -17.43 -10.90
C THR A 275 -23.94 -18.52 -11.32
N ALA A 276 -22.80 -18.59 -10.63
CA ALA A 276 -22.09 -19.85 -10.35
C ALA A 276 -21.42 -19.82 -8.95
N PRO A 277 -21.28 -20.98 -8.26
CA PRO A 277 -20.82 -21.05 -6.87
C PRO A 277 -19.29 -21.18 -6.71
N VAL A 278 -18.79 -20.66 -5.60
CA VAL A 278 -17.37 -20.66 -5.17
C VAL A 278 -16.94 -22.05 -4.69
N PRO A 279 -15.81 -22.62 -5.17
CA PRO A 279 -15.24 -23.84 -4.61
C PRO A 279 -14.29 -23.54 -3.44
N ALA A 280 -14.30 -24.42 -2.43
CA ALA A 280 -13.47 -24.36 -1.23
C ALA A 280 -12.00 -24.76 -1.51
N MET A 281 -11.04 -24.10 -0.85
CA MET A 281 -9.61 -24.43 -0.91
C MET A 281 -9.14 -25.25 0.31
N PRO A 282 -8.25 -26.25 0.12
CA PRO A 282 -7.71 -27.08 1.19
C PRO A 282 -6.41 -26.54 1.82
N ASN A 283 -6.19 -26.97 3.06
CA ASN A 283 -5.08 -26.65 3.98
C ASN A 283 -3.69 -27.18 3.54
N SER A 284 -2.65 -26.57 4.16
CA SER A 284 -1.23 -26.94 4.26
C SER A 284 -0.31 -26.17 3.29
N GLN A 285 0.86 -25.61 3.66
CA GLN A 285 1.86 -26.03 4.64
C GLN A 285 2.63 -24.84 5.25
N ILE A 286 2.90 -24.92 6.55
CA ILE A 286 3.80 -24.03 7.32
C ILE A 286 5.10 -24.81 7.58
N ILE A 287 6.27 -24.36 7.10
CA ILE A 287 7.57 -24.86 7.59
C ILE A 287 8.58 -23.73 7.82
N ARG A 288 9.23 -23.84 8.99
CA ARG A 288 10.13 -22.96 9.74
C ARG A 288 11.50 -22.73 9.09
N LYS A 289 12.10 -21.54 9.26
CA LYS A 289 13.57 -21.35 9.38
C LYS A 289 13.91 -20.13 10.26
N LYS A 290 14.16 -20.37 11.56
CA LYS A 290 14.59 -19.35 12.56
C LYS A 290 16.11 -19.34 12.84
N ALA A 291 16.93 -20.00 12.00
CA ALA A 291 18.34 -20.28 12.33
C ALA A 291 19.39 -19.41 11.63
N ASP A 292 19.03 -18.52 10.69
CA ASP A 292 20.03 -17.86 9.82
C ASP A 292 20.45 -16.45 10.27
N ILE A 293 19.62 -15.77 11.10
CA ILE A 293 19.84 -14.36 11.47
C ILE A 293 21.03 -14.19 12.43
N GLN A 294 21.27 -15.15 13.33
CA GLN A 294 22.39 -15.04 14.29
C GLN A 294 23.77 -15.29 13.67
N ASN A 295 23.86 -16.00 12.53
CA ASN A 295 25.16 -16.32 11.91
C ASN A 295 25.73 -15.17 11.06
N ARG A 296 24.92 -14.20 10.61
CA ARG A 296 25.41 -13.06 9.82
C ARG A 296 26.06 -11.96 10.68
N GLN A 297 25.66 -11.80 11.94
CA GLN A 297 26.36 -10.88 12.85
C GLN A 297 27.79 -11.35 13.17
N PHE A 298 28.08 -12.65 13.10
CA PHE A 298 29.41 -13.18 13.39
C PHE A 298 30.41 -12.97 12.23
N ARG A 299 29.94 -12.93 10.98
CA ARG A 299 30.80 -12.69 9.80
C ARG A 299 31.29 -11.24 9.67
N MET A 300 30.65 -10.28 10.34
CA MET A 300 31.07 -8.86 10.32
C MET A 300 32.28 -8.54 11.22
N ARG A 301 32.77 -9.47 12.05
CA ARG A 301 34.00 -9.24 12.84
C ARG A 301 35.30 -9.70 12.15
N LEU A 302 35.22 -10.33 10.98
CA LEU A 302 36.40 -10.91 10.31
C LEU A 302 36.93 -10.10 9.12
N PHE A 303 36.27 -9.00 8.73
CA PHE A 303 36.68 -8.17 7.58
C PHE A 303 36.96 -6.70 7.97
N THR A 304 37.59 -6.49 9.12
CA THR A 304 38.29 -5.24 9.45
C THR A 304 39.74 -5.53 9.76
N ARG A 305 40.54 -5.68 8.71
CA ARG A 305 41.96 -5.29 8.62
C ARG A 305 42.27 -4.92 7.18
#